data_AF-A0A8H5ETS1-F1
#
_entry.id   AF-A0A8H5ETS1-F1
#
_cell.length_a   1.000
_cell.length_b   1.000
_cell.length_c   1.000
_cell.angle_alpha   90.00
_cell.angle_beta   90.00
_cell.angle_gamma   90.00
#
_symmetry.space_group_name_H-M   'P 1'
#
loop_
_entity.id
_entity.type
_entity.pdbx_description
1 polymer ?
#
loop_
_entity_poly.entity_id
_entity_poly.type
_entity_poly.pdbx_seq_one_letter_code
_entity_poly.pdbx_strand_id
1 'polypeptide(L)'
;MATSAIQIAPATSTTRGDVVLQPNYFTSSVYVKALRDDISTLVVRYHEAYSQAGMKQPFSQFKNVWKALGWTWLHFKVFDSRSRQTFLEVTVRLFLERTVKTEAPFTRAVALFGMYTFFYSQIKEGAPKLQFLTNIPIPYDQYATLMDMADSLSAPASAPLQPYVRYVLSCLRRDNVFLLLPKTDLAAMNPRELPREIYADDGIVFTDVEGKKRKGRPPKREKGKKARLALEGLDEHLSRPAISATADPAAAYLTDEYRALKTTVLQAVEANEDLPNDIIHSANREVLERMRELQGLMETSEPSTSEDAGAHRLEQVVEGMAGGSAGRGIFEFV
;
A
#
# COMPACT_ATOMS: atom_id res chain seq x y z
N MET A 1 -22.83 11.33 -28.98
CA MET A 1 -22.38 10.30 -28.01
C MET A 1 -22.69 10.83 -26.62
N ALA A 2 -23.69 10.26 -25.96
CA ALA A 2 -24.10 10.68 -24.62
C ALA A 2 -23.14 10.10 -23.58
N THR A 3 -22.42 10.95 -22.86
CA THR A 3 -21.65 10.57 -21.68
C THR A 3 -22.63 10.16 -20.58
N SER A 4 -22.89 8.86 -20.47
CA SER A 4 -23.62 8.29 -19.33
C SER A 4 -22.84 8.65 -18.06
N ALA A 5 -23.39 9.57 -17.26
CA ALA A 5 -22.85 9.88 -15.95
C ALA A 5 -23.02 8.63 -15.10
N ILE A 6 -21.93 7.88 -14.90
CA ILE A 6 -21.91 6.74 -13.99
C ILE A 6 -22.25 7.28 -12.61
N GLN A 7 -23.49 7.05 -12.18
CA GLN A 7 -23.95 7.35 -10.85
C GLN A 7 -23.32 6.32 -9.92
N ILE A 8 -22.11 6.61 -9.45
CA ILE A 8 -21.40 5.78 -8.47
C ILE A 8 -22.24 5.80 -7.20
N ALA A 9 -22.84 4.65 -6.86
CA ALA A 9 -23.55 4.50 -5.60
C ALA A 9 -22.62 4.95 -4.45
N PRO A 10 -23.12 5.72 -3.48
CA PRO A 10 -22.29 6.19 -2.37
C PRO A 10 -21.64 4.99 -1.71
N ALA A 11 -20.30 4.99 -1.63
CA ALA A 11 -19.56 3.94 -0.97
C ALA A 11 -20.13 3.74 0.44
N THR A 12 -20.45 2.50 0.78
CA THR A 12 -21.00 2.14 2.10
C THR A 12 -20.08 2.75 3.15
N SER A 13 -20.59 3.74 3.88
CA SER A 13 -19.86 4.35 4.99
C SER A 13 -19.42 3.25 5.92
N THR A 14 -18.14 3.21 6.26
CA THR A 14 -17.58 2.24 7.20
C THR A 14 -18.45 2.15 8.45
N THR A 15 -18.57 0.93 8.95
CA THR A 15 -19.26 0.64 10.21
C THR A 15 -18.74 1.58 11.31
N ARG A 16 -19.67 2.12 12.08
CA ARG A 16 -19.42 3.13 13.10
C ARG A 16 -18.36 2.63 14.10
N GLY A 17 -17.10 3.06 13.94
CA GLY A 17 -15.99 2.63 14.80
C GLY A 17 -14.66 2.44 14.06
N ASP A 18 -14.68 2.23 12.74
CA ASP A 18 -13.44 2.00 12.00
C ASP A 18 -12.62 3.29 11.84
N VAL A 19 -11.33 3.20 12.18
CA VAL A 19 -10.38 4.30 11.99
C VAL A 19 -10.03 4.39 10.51
N VAL A 20 -10.65 5.34 9.82
CA VAL A 20 -10.40 5.62 8.41
C VAL A 20 -9.46 6.80 8.26
N LEU A 21 -8.34 6.59 7.57
CA LEU A 21 -7.47 7.69 7.16
C LEU A 21 -8.22 8.61 6.21
N GLN A 22 -8.24 9.91 6.49
CA GLN A 22 -8.89 10.87 5.61
C GLN A 22 -8.06 11.06 4.33
N PRO A 23 -8.67 11.21 3.14
CA PRO A 23 -7.94 11.48 1.89
C PRO A 23 -6.94 12.65 1.98
N ASN A 24 -7.27 13.68 2.78
CA ASN A 24 -6.38 14.82 2.99
C ASN A 24 -5.02 14.43 3.59
N TYR A 25 -4.93 13.34 4.36
CA TYR A 25 -3.68 12.81 4.88
C TYR A 25 -2.69 12.53 3.75
N PHE A 26 -3.11 11.90 2.66
CA PHE A 26 -2.22 11.60 1.53
C PHE A 26 -1.77 12.85 0.79
N THR A 27 -2.54 13.95 0.85
CA THR A 27 -2.11 15.24 0.30
C THR A 27 -1.32 16.10 1.31
N SER A 28 -1.17 15.64 2.56
CA SER A 28 -0.52 16.40 3.63
C SER A 28 1.01 16.38 3.51
N SER A 29 1.67 17.34 4.15
CA SER A 29 3.13 17.37 4.25
C SER A 29 3.71 16.17 4.96
N VAL A 30 2.96 15.55 5.88
CA VAL A 30 3.41 14.37 6.62
C VAL A 30 3.62 13.20 5.67
N TYR A 31 2.60 12.91 4.83
CA TYR A 31 2.70 11.84 3.85
C TYR A 31 3.63 12.19 2.69
N VAL A 32 3.44 13.38 2.09
CA VAL A 32 4.16 13.79 0.88
C VAL A 32 5.66 13.88 1.11
N LYS A 33 6.12 14.42 2.25
CA LYS A 33 7.56 14.51 2.54
C LYS A 33 8.17 13.13 2.74
N ALA A 34 7.55 12.31 3.61
CA ALA A 34 8.01 10.94 3.86
C ALA A 34 8.13 10.14 2.55
N LEU A 35 7.11 10.21 1.68
CA LEU A 35 7.15 9.48 0.41
C LEU A 35 8.20 10.05 -0.57
N ARG A 36 8.44 11.37 -0.58
CA ARG A 36 9.55 11.95 -1.37
C ARG A 36 10.92 11.49 -0.87
N ASP A 37 11.08 11.33 0.44
CA ASP A 37 12.30 10.81 1.05
C ASP A 37 12.49 9.33 0.72
N ASP A 38 11.42 8.53 0.75
CA ASP A 38 11.42 7.13 0.32
C ASP A 38 11.79 6.99 -1.17
N ILE A 39 11.24 7.83 -2.05
CA ILE A 39 11.61 7.84 -3.48
C ILE A 39 13.09 8.22 -3.64
N SER A 40 13.57 9.20 -2.87
CA SER A 40 14.99 9.60 -2.90
C SER A 40 15.89 8.46 -2.45
N THR A 41 15.49 7.73 -1.40
CA THR A 41 16.18 6.53 -0.91
C THR A 41 16.19 5.43 -1.97
N LEU A 42 15.07 5.19 -2.67
CA LEU A 42 14.99 4.25 -3.79
C LEU A 42 16.00 4.59 -4.89
N VAL A 43 16.09 5.88 -5.26
CA VAL A 43 17.04 6.37 -6.27
C VAL A 43 18.48 6.13 -5.82
N VAL A 44 18.83 6.49 -4.59
CA VAL A 44 20.18 6.31 -4.04
C VAL A 44 20.56 4.83 -3.97
N ARG A 45 19.70 3.97 -3.42
CA ARG A 45 19.95 2.53 -3.30
C ARG A 45 20.09 1.86 -4.65
N TYR A 46 19.27 2.25 -5.62
CA TYR A 46 19.41 1.74 -6.98
C TYR A 46 20.69 2.26 -7.65
N HIS A 47 21.09 3.51 -7.43
CA HIS A 47 22.34 4.04 -7.94
C HIS A 47 23.57 3.30 -7.37
N GLU A 48 23.59 3.03 -6.07
CA GLU A 48 24.61 2.22 -5.39
C GLU A 48 24.72 0.83 -6.03
N ALA A 49 23.59 0.15 -6.21
CA ALA A 49 23.55 -1.18 -6.83
C ALA A 49 23.93 -1.16 -8.32
N TYR A 50 23.53 -0.11 -9.05
CA TYR A 50 23.80 0.05 -10.48
C TYR A 50 25.28 0.34 -10.77
N SER A 51 25.96 1.01 -9.84
CA SER A 51 27.37 1.37 -9.97
C SER A 51 28.33 0.20 -9.72
N GLN A 52 27.83 -0.96 -9.30
CA GLN A 52 28.64 -2.16 -9.12
C GLN A 52 29.07 -2.73 -10.49
N ALA A 53 30.33 -3.17 -10.59
CA ALA A 53 30.90 -3.63 -11.85
C ALA A 53 30.15 -4.85 -12.41
N GLY A 54 29.88 -4.84 -13.73
CA GLY A 54 29.29 -5.98 -14.44
C GLY A 54 27.76 -6.04 -14.45
N MET A 55 27.07 -4.92 -14.19
CA MET A 55 25.61 -4.88 -14.24
C MET A 55 25.05 -5.14 -15.64
N LYS A 56 24.38 -6.28 -15.84
CA LYS A 56 23.79 -6.68 -17.14
C LYS A 56 22.28 -6.47 -17.23
N GLN A 57 21.58 -6.41 -16.10
CA GLN A 57 20.11 -6.38 -16.06
C GLN A 57 19.59 -5.24 -15.16
N PRO A 58 19.63 -3.98 -15.65
CA PRO A 58 19.21 -2.81 -14.89
C PRO A 58 17.82 -2.94 -14.24
N PHE A 59 16.82 -3.34 -15.03
CA PHE A 59 15.46 -3.43 -14.52
C PHE A 59 15.25 -4.59 -13.52
N SER A 60 15.97 -5.70 -13.68
CA SER A 60 15.93 -6.81 -12.70
C SER A 60 16.48 -6.36 -11.36
N GLN A 61 17.62 -5.67 -11.38
CA GLN A 61 18.22 -5.09 -10.17
C GLN A 61 17.30 -4.03 -9.53
N PHE A 62 16.62 -3.22 -10.35
CA PHE A 62 15.64 -2.25 -9.85
C PHE A 62 14.53 -2.95 -9.05
N LYS A 63 13.98 -4.05 -9.58
CA LYS A 63 12.96 -4.85 -8.86
C LYS A 63 13.51 -5.43 -7.54
N ASN A 64 14.77 -5.85 -7.49
CA ASN A 64 15.38 -6.33 -6.26
C ASN A 64 15.47 -5.22 -5.20
N VAL A 65 15.92 -4.02 -5.58
CA VAL A 65 15.95 -2.86 -4.68
C VAL A 65 14.54 -2.46 -4.25
N TRP A 66 13.58 -2.46 -5.18
CA TRP A 66 12.17 -2.18 -4.92
C TRP A 66 11.57 -3.13 -3.86
N LYS A 67 11.80 -4.44 -4.01
CA LYS A 67 11.38 -5.47 -3.04
C LYS A 67 12.09 -5.30 -1.70
N ALA A 68 13.40 -5.08 -1.71
CA ALA A 68 14.21 -4.93 -0.49
C ALA A 68 13.80 -3.70 0.35
N LEU A 69 13.37 -2.62 -0.30
CA LEU A 69 12.82 -1.43 0.37
C LEU A 69 11.33 -1.57 0.75
N GLY A 70 10.71 -2.72 0.48
CA GLY A 70 9.34 -3.01 0.89
C GLY A 70 8.25 -2.30 0.08
N TRP A 71 8.57 -1.76 -1.11
CA TRP A 71 7.58 -1.07 -1.94
C TRP A 71 6.45 -1.99 -2.42
N THR A 72 6.69 -3.29 -2.55
CA THR A 72 5.66 -4.30 -2.85
C THR A 72 4.52 -4.30 -1.82
N TRP A 73 4.83 -3.95 -0.57
CA TRP A 73 3.84 -3.97 0.51
C TRP A 73 2.86 -2.80 0.47
N LEU A 74 3.15 -1.74 -0.29
CA LEU A 74 2.30 -0.55 -0.36
C LEU A 74 0.91 -0.84 -0.94
N HIS A 75 0.79 -1.78 -1.87
CA HIS A 75 -0.50 -2.13 -2.48
C HIS A 75 -1.44 -2.89 -1.54
N PHE A 76 -0.88 -3.57 -0.51
CA PHE A 76 -1.65 -4.33 0.48
C PHE A 76 -2.23 -3.46 1.60
N LYS A 77 -1.93 -2.16 1.64
CA LYS A 77 -2.60 -1.25 2.58
C LYS A 77 -4.09 -1.18 2.24
N VAL A 78 -4.91 -1.73 3.14
CA VAL A 78 -6.36 -1.73 3.02
C VAL A 78 -6.87 -0.37 3.50
N PHE A 79 -7.26 0.46 2.54
CA PHE A 79 -7.94 1.73 2.77
C PHE A 79 -9.36 1.64 2.21
N ASP A 80 -10.27 2.48 2.70
CA ASP A 80 -11.54 2.67 2.03
C ASP A 80 -11.32 3.19 0.59
N SER A 81 -12.33 3.02 -0.27
CA SER A 81 -12.21 3.31 -1.70
C SER A 81 -11.68 4.72 -1.99
N ARG A 82 -12.19 5.73 -1.27
CA ARG A 82 -11.83 7.14 -1.52
C ARG A 82 -10.39 7.42 -1.11
N SER A 83 -9.99 6.96 0.06
CA SER A 83 -8.64 7.14 0.58
C SER A 83 -7.62 6.36 -0.24
N ARG A 84 -7.97 5.15 -0.69
CA ARG A 84 -7.15 4.34 -1.60
C ARG A 84 -6.93 5.06 -2.92
N GLN A 85 -7.98 5.64 -3.50
CA GLN A 85 -7.85 6.42 -4.74
C GLN A 85 -6.85 7.57 -4.56
N THR A 86 -7.02 8.40 -3.52
CA THR A 86 -6.11 9.53 -3.29
C THR A 86 -4.69 9.07 -2.99
N PHE A 87 -4.51 7.97 -2.24
CA PHE A 87 -3.21 7.34 -2.01
C PHE A 87 -2.52 6.95 -3.32
N LEU A 88 -3.22 6.26 -4.23
CA LEU A 88 -2.66 5.82 -5.51
C LEU A 88 -2.33 7.02 -6.41
N GLU A 89 -3.26 7.97 -6.54
CA GLU A 89 -3.08 9.17 -7.35
C GLU A 89 -1.89 10.02 -6.87
N VAL A 90 -1.79 10.26 -5.55
CA VAL A 90 -0.68 11.04 -4.99
C VAL A 90 0.64 10.29 -5.16
N THR A 91 0.67 8.98 -4.89
CA THR A 91 1.92 8.20 -4.97
C THR A 91 2.49 8.21 -6.38
N VAL A 92 1.65 7.95 -7.38
CA VAL A 92 2.05 8.03 -8.79
C VAL A 92 2.48 9.44 -9.18
N ARG A 93 1.75 10.46 -8.71
CA ARG A 93 2.11 11.86 -8.98
C ARG A 93 3.48 12.22 -8.40
N LEU A 94 3.84 11.75 -7.20
CA LEU A 94 5.15 12.01 -6.61
C LEU A 94 6.29 11.32 -7.38
N PHE A 95 6.04 10.17 -8.01
CA PHE A 95 7.00 9.62 -8.98
C PHE A 95 7.11 10.51 -10.23
N LEU A 96 5.99 10.99 -10.79
CA LEU A 96 6.01 11.90 -11.94
C LEU A 96 6.76 13.21 -11.64
N GLU A 97 6.66 13.75 -10.43
CA GLU A 97 7.44 14.92 -10.00
C GLU A 97 8.95 14.71 -10.18
N ARG A 98 9.44 13.47 -10.05
CA ARG A 98 10.87 13.11 -10.25
C ARG A 98 11.24 12.78 -11.70
N THR A 99 10.28 12.80 -12.64
CA THR A 99 10.51 12.55 -14.07
C THR A 99 10.74 13.82 -14.89
N VAL A 100 10.59 15.00 -14.28
CA VAL A 100 10.72 16.31 -14.93
C VAL A 100 12.14 16.57 -15.45
N LYS A 101 12.28 17.45 -16.45
CA LYS A 101 13.57 17.77 -17.11
C LYS A 101 14.63 18.36 -16.18
N THR A 102 14.24 18.99 -15.07
CA THR A 102 15.17 19.60 -14.11
C THR A 102 15.87 18.59 -13.21
N GLU A 103 15.36 17.35 -13.14
CA GLU A 103 15.96 16.27 -12.36
C GLU A 103 17.09 15.59 -13.13
N ALA A 104 18.05 15.00 -12.40
CA ALA A 104 19.16 14.27 -13.02
C ALA A 104 18.62 13.12 -13.91
N PRO A 105 19.20 12.87 -15.11
CA PRO A 105 18.68 11.85 -16.02
C PRO A 105 18.55 10.45 -15.40
N PHE A 106 19.49 10.07 -14.53
CA PHE A 106 19.41 8.82 -13.78
C PHE A 106 18.19 8.78 -12.86
N THR A 107 17.98 9.81 -12.03
CA THR A 107 16.80 9.96 -11.15
C THR A 107 15.51 9.83 -11.93
N ARG A 108 15.42 10.48 -13.09
CA ARG A 108 14.24 10.43 -13.97
C ARG A 108 13.93 9.01 -14.44
N ALA A 109 14.95 8.25 -14.86
CA ALA A 109 14.78 6.86 -15.28
C ALA A 109 14.30 5.96 -14.14
N VAL A 110 14.87 6.11 -12.94
CA VAL A 110 14.46 5.33 -11.75
C VAL A 110 13.03 5.68 -11.32
N ALA A 111 12.67 6.96 -11.33
CA ALA A 111 11.32 7.39 -11.02
C ALA A 111 10.29 6.81 -12.00
N LEU A 112 10.62 6.76 -13.30
CA LEU A 112 9.81 6.10 -14.32
C LEU A 112 9.67 4.59 -14.06
N PHE A 113 10.76 3.90 -13.69
CA PHE A 113 10.68 2.48 -13.32
C PHE A 113 9.79 2.25 -12.09
N GLY A 114 9.89 3.10 -11.08
CA GLY A 114 9.04 3.08 -9.90
C GLY A 114 7.57 3.30 -10.24
N MET A 115 7.26 4.34 -11.03
CA MET A 115 5.91 4.61 -11.50
C MET A 115 5.33 3.42 -12.28
N TYR A 116 6.08 2.88 -13.24
CA TYR A 116 5.67 1.72 -14.03
C TYR A 116 5.39 0.52 -13.14
N THR A 117 6.33 0.19 -12.25
CA THR A 117 6.21 -0.98 -11.36
C THR A 117 5.02 -0.83 -10.42
N PHE A 118 4.85 0.34 -9.81
CA PHE A 118 3.70 0.66 -8.94
C PHE A 118 2.37 0.57 -9.69
N PHE A 119 2.29 1.12 -10.91
CA PHE A 119 1.04 1.10 -11.68
C PHE A 119 0.62 -0.31 -12.10
N TYR A 120 1.55 -1.14 -12.55
CA TYR A 120 1.24 -2.49 -13.05
C TYR A 120 1.12 -3.56 -11.94
N SER A 121 1.67 -3.32 -10.74
CA SER A 121 1.52 -4.23 -9.59
C SER A 121 0.28 -3.97 -8.72
N GLN A 122 -0.60 -3.08 -9.14
CA GLN A 122 -1.88 -2.86 -8.46
C GLN A 122 -2.75 -4.12 -8.48
N ILE A 123 -3.34 -4.44 -7.34
CA ILE A 123 -4.33 -5.52 -7.21
C ILE A 123 -5.62 -5.10 -7.93
N LYS A 124 -5.92 -5.71 -9.07
CA LYS A 124 -7.13 -5.43 -9.87
C LYS A 124 -8.29 -6.36 -9.53
N GLU A 125 -7.96 -7.57 -9.11
CA GLU A 125 -8.90 -8.64 -8.81
C GLU A 125 -8.74 -9.00 -7.34
N GLY A 126 -9.77 -8.70 -6.55
CA GLY A 126 -9.83 -8.97 -5.12
C GLY A 126 -11.27 -9.06 -4.65
N ALA A 127 -11.51 -9.79 -3.57
CA ALA A 127 -12.80 -9.92 -2.92
C ALA A 127 -12.65 -9.44 -1.46
N PRO A 128 -13.17 -8.25 -1.08
CA PRO A 128 -13.95 -7.31 -1.89
C PRO A 128 -13.13 -6.57 -2.96
N LYS A 129 -13.80 -6.05 -4.00
CA LYS A 129 -13.15 -5.31 -5.09
C LYS A 129 -12.42 -4.09 -4.56
N LEU A 130 -11.11 -4.04 -4.74
CA LEU A 130 -10.28 -2.91 -4.35
C LEU A 130 -10.30 -1.83 -5.43
N GLN A 131 -10.30 -0.57 -4.99
CA GLN A 131 -10.10 0.56 -5.89
C GLN A 131 -8.68 0.52 -6.47
N PHE A 132 -8.54 0.70 -7.77
CA PHE A 132 -7.26 0.79 -8.47
C PHE A 132 -7.27 1.97 -9.44
N LEU A 133 -6.08 2.42 -9.83
CA LEU A 133 -5.89 3.52 -10.76
C LEU A 133 -5.93 2.97 -12.20
N THR A 134 -6.86 3.49 -13.01
CA THR A 134 -6.98 3.14 -14.43
C THR A 134 -6.07 3.98 -15.30
N ASN A 135 -5.93 5.26 -14.98
CA ASN A 135 -5.13 6.22 -15.75
C ASN A 135 -4.39 7.17 -14.81
N ILE A 136 -3.25 7.67 -15.28
CA ILE A 136 -2.39 8.60 -14.58
C ILE A 136 -2.60 10.00 -15.16
N PRO A 137 -3.15 10.95 -14.40
CA PRO A 137 -3.28 12.33 -14.85
C PRO A 137 -1.89 12.97 -15.04
N ILE A 138 -1.64 13.55 -16.21
CA ILE A 138 -0.37 14.20 -16.54
C ILE A 138 -0.59 15.42 -17.45
N PRO A 139 -0.03 16.61 -17.13
CA PRO A 139 -0.04 17.75 -18.03
C PRO A 139 0.62 17.44 -19.38
N TYR A 140 0.04 17.93 -20.47
CA TYR A 140 0.53 17.62 -21.83
C TYR A 140 2.02 17.95 -22.06
N ASP A 141 2.52 19.05 -21.51
CA ASP A 141 3.92 19.47 -21.59
C ASP A 141 4.88 18.53 -20.82
N GLN A 142 4.42 18.00 -19.68
CA GLN A 142 5.16 16.98 -18.92
C GLN A 142 5.14 15.64 -19.65
N TYR A 143 4.02 15.27 -20.25
CA TYR A 143 3.91 14.07 -21.07
C TYR A 143 4.88 14.08 -22.26
N ALA A 144 4.94 15.18 -23.01
CA ALA A 144 5.91 15.32 -24.11
C ALA A 144 7.34 15.15 -23.61
N THR A 145 7.67 15.82 -22.50
CA THR A 145 8.98 15.71 -21.84
C THR A 145 9.31 14.28 -21.36
N LEU A 146 8.30 13.54 -20.88
CA LEU A 146 8.43 12.15 -20.44
C LEU A 146 8.71 11.23 -21.63
N MET A 147 8.04 11.45 -22.76
CA MET A 147 8.24 10.66 -23.99
C MET A 147 9.64 10.87 -24.60
N ASP A 148 10.20 12.08 -24.50
CA ASP A 148 11.56 12.41 -24.97
C ASP A 148 12.67 11.94 -24.00
N MET A 149 12.31 11.36 -22.85
CA MET A 149 13.27 11.04 -21.78
C MET A 149 14.34 10.05 -22.22
N ALA A 150 13.97 9.01 -22.99
CA ALA A 150 14.91 7.99 -23.44
C ALA A 150 16.09 8.60 -24.20
N ASP A 151 15.83 9.61 -25.03
CA ASP A 151 16.84 10.23 -25.88
C ASP A 151 17.74 11.20 -25.08
N SER A 152 17.28 11.67 -23.92
CA SER A 152 18.09 12.46 -22.99
C SER A 152 19.12 11.65 -22.18
N LEU A 153 19.06 10.31 -22.22
CA LEU A 153 20.00 9.41 -21.53
C LEU A 153 21.24 9.14 -22.38
N SER A 154 21.94 10.20 -22.79
CA SER A 154 23.13 10.11 -23.65
C SER A 154 24.45 9.96 -22.89
N ALA A 155 24.45 10.25 -21.58
CA ALA A 155 25.65 10.16 -20.76
C ALA A 155 26.12 8.69 -20.62
N PRO A 156 27.44 8.39 -20.63
CA PRO A 156 27.93 7.01 -20.59
C PRO A 156 27.40 6.17 -19.41
N ALA A 157 27.20 6.80 -18.25
CA ALA A 157 26.67 6.13 -17.06
C ALA A 157 25.19 5.71 -17.20
N SER A 158 24.38 6.49 -17.91
CA SER A 158 22.93 6.28 -18.05
C SER A 158 22.49 5.73 -19.40
N ALA A 159 23.37 5.74 -20.40
CA ALA A 159 23.12 5.19 -21.73
C ALA A 159 22.60 3.74 -21.71
N PRO A 160 23.10 2.83 -20.84
CA PRO A 160 22.57 1.47 -20.76
C PRO A 160 21.10 1.38 -20.30
N LEU A 161 20.55 2.42 -19.66
CA LEU A 161 19.15 2.48 -19.24
C LEU A 161 18.20 2.84 -20.39
N GLN A 162 18.70 3.46 -21.46
CA GLN A 162 17.89 3.94 -22.58
C GLN A 162 16.93 2.88 -23.17
N PRO A 163 17.37 1.66 -23.53
CA PRO A 163 16.46 0.65 -24.09
C PRO A 163 15.33 0.25 -23.11
N TYR A 164 15.63 0.19 -21.81
CA TYR A 164 14.65 -0.13 -20.78
C TYR A 164 13.64 1.00 -20.58
N VAL A 165 14.10 2.25 -20.56
CA VAL A 165 13.23 3.44 -20.49
C VAL A 165 12.32 3.50 -21.72
N ARG A 166 12.87 3.27 -22.92
CA ARG A 166 12.08 3.22 -24.16
C ARG A 166 11.02 2.11 -24.14
N TYR A 167 11.36 0.93 -23.63
CA TYR A 167 10.43 -0.18 -23.46
C TYR A 167 9.32 0.14 -22.44
N VAL A 168 9.66 0.71 -21.29
CA VAL A 168 8.68 1.11 -20.27
C VAL A 168 7.70 2.16 -20.82
N LEU A 169 8.21 3.20 -21.49
CA LEU A 169 7.38 4.24 -22.11
C LEU A 169 6.49 3.67 -23.21
N SER A 170 6.98 2.71 -24.02
CA SER A 170 6.17 2.09 -25.07
C SER A 170 5.02 1.26 -24.49
N CYS A 171 5.23 0.56 -23.37
CA CYS A 171 4.17 -0.16 -22.65
C CYS A 171 3.10 0.81 -22.12
N LEU A 172 3.52 1.85 -21.39
CA LEU A 172 2.60 2.85 -20.82
C LEU A 172 1.79 3.56 -21.91
N ARG A 173 2.40 3.85 -23.06
CA ARG A 173 1.73 4.45 -24.21
C ARG A 173 0.75 3.49 -24.88
N ARG A 174 1.16 2.24 -25.15
CA ARG A 174 0.33 1.22 -25.79
C ARG A 174 -0.94 0.95 -24.98
N ASP A 175 -0.80 0.91 -23.67
CA ASP A 175 -1.90 0.58 -22.76
C ASP A 175 -2.74 1.83 -22.39
N ASN A 176 -2.50 2.98 -23.03
CA ASN A 176 -3.18 4.26 -22.80
C ASN A 176 -3.24 4.66 -21.31
N VAL A 177 -2.12 4.48 -20.61
CA VAL A 177 -2.06 4.70 -19.15
C VAL A 177 -2.25 6.17 -18.79
N PHE A 178 -1.89 7.12 -19.65
CA PHE A 178 -1.93 8.54 -19.32
C PHE A 178 -3.27 9.21 -19.66
N LEU A 179 -3.83 9.95 -18.69
CA LEU A 179 -4.90 10.90 -18.91
C LEU A 179 -4.29 12.29 -19.12
N LEU A 180 -4.32 12.77 -20.35
CA LEU A 180 -3.73 14.07 -20.70
C LEU A 180 -4.55 15.21 -20.12
N LEU A 181 -3.89 16.05 -19.34
CA LEU A 181 -4.42 17.29 -18.80
C LEU A 181 -3.93 18.49 -19.61
N PRO A 182 -4.60 19.66 -19.50
CA PRO A 182 -4.05 20.92 -19.97
C PRO A 182 -2.64 21.18 -19.44
N LYS A 183 -1.93 22.08 -20.12
CA LYS A 183 -0.55 22.44 -19.78
C LYS A 183 -0.40 22.88 -18.32
N THR A 184 0.80 22.68 -17.77
CA THR A 184 1.10 22.95 -16.34
C THR A 184 0.77 24.38 -15.89
N ASP A 185 0.89 25.38 -16.77
CA ASP A 185 0.56 26.79 -16.50
C ASP A 185 -0.91 27.04 -16.17
N LEU A 186 -1.81 26.18 -16.66
CA LEU A 186 -3.24 26.21 -16.37
C LEU A 186 -3.62 25.53 -15.05
N ALA A 187 -2.65 24.97 -14.31
CA ALA A 187 -2.86 24.42 -12.97
C ALA A 187 -3.98 23.35 -12.88
N ALA A 188 -4.12 22.51 -13.92
CA ALA A 188 -5.22 21.53 -14.03
C ALA A 188 -5.16 20.37 -13.02
N MET A 189 -4.05 20.23 -12.27
CA MET A 189 -3.89 19.20 -11.24
C MET A 189 -4.66 19.58 -9.96
N ASN A 190 -5.24 18.58 -9.27
CA ASN A 190 -5.90 18.79 -7.98
C ASN A 190 -5.30 17.86 -6.91
N PRO A 191 -4.71 18.41 -5.82
CA PRO A 191 -4.41 19.83 -5.59
C PRO A 191 -3.41 20.37 -6.61
N ARG A 192 -3.35 21.69 -6.81
CA ARG A 192 -2.39 22.28 -7.75
C ARG A 192 -0.94 21.92 -7.42
N GLU A 193 -0.59 22.01 -6.14
CA GLU A 193 0.74 21.72 -5.60
C GLU A 193 0.64 20.73 -4.44
N LEU A 194 1.69 19.95 -4.23
CA LEU A 194 1.83 19.03 -3.09
C LEU A 194 3.02 19.45 -2.21
N PRO A 195 2.87 19.45 -0.88
CA PRO A 195 1.67 19.10 -0.13
C PRO A 195 0.59 20.19 -0.15
N ARG A 196 -0.69 19.78 -0.01
CA ARG A 196 -1.84 20.68 0.14
C ARG A 196 -1.91 21.31 1.53
N GLU A 197 -1.66 20.51 2.55
CA GLU A 197 -1.71 20.93 3.96
C GLU A 197 -0.32 20.78 4.56
N ILE A 198 0.24 21.88 5.10
CA ILE A 198 1.53 21.87 5.77
C ILE A 198 1.28 21.77 7.28
N TYR A 199 1.65 20.63 7.85
CA TYR A 199 1.69 20.43 9.29
C TYR A 199 3.02 20.98 9.79
N ALA A 200 2.96 22.04 10.61
CA ALA A 200 4.11 22.51 11.34
C ALA A 200 4.48 21.42 12.36
N ASP A 201 5.76 21.07 12.41
CA ASP A 201 6.26 20.23 13.48
C ASP A 201 6.12 21.06 14.76
N ASP A 202 5.30 20.60 15.71
CA ASP A 202 4.89 21.33 16.92
C ASP A 202 6.08 21.59 17.90
N GLY A 203 7.33 21.52 17.42
CA GLY A 203 8.55 21.99 18.08
C GLY A 203 8.71 23.51 18.10
N ILE A 204 7.83 24.26 17.43
CA ILE A 204 7.75 25.72 17.57
C ILE A 204 6.79 26.03 18.71
N VAL A 205 7.39 26.40 19.85
CA VAL A 205 6.79 27.07 21.01
C VAL A 205 5.52 27.82 20.60
N PHE A 206 4.35 27.28 20.94
CA PHE A 206 3.11 28.06 20.96
C PHE A 206 3.33 29.18 21.99
N THR A 207 3.81 30.33 21.53
CA THR A 207 3.75 31.55 22.32
C THR A 207 2.27 31.81 22.56
N ASP A 208 1.88 31.76 23.83
CA ASP A 208 0.53 31.99 24.31
C ASP A 208 0.06 33.38 23.85
N VAL A 209 -0.55 33.47 22.67
CA VAL A 209 -1.37 34.62 22.32
C VAL A 209 -2.66 34.44 23.11
N GLU A 210 -2.82 35.25 24.16
CA GLU A 210 -3.91 35.28 25.15
C GLU A 210 -5.30 35.54 24.52
N GLY A 211 -5.75 34.65 23.64
CA GLY A 211 -7.08 34.70 23.03
C GLY A 211 -8.14 34.15 23.97
N LYS A 212 -9.09 35.01 24.36
CA LYS A 212 -10.28 34.69 25.18
C LYS A 212 -10.95 33.39 24.73
N LYS A 213 -10.87 32.35 25.59
CA LYS A 213 -11.44 31.01 25.35
C LYS A 213 -12.96 31.06 25.28
N ARG A 214 -13.56 30.53 24.21
CA ARG A 214 -15.00 30.27 24.14
C ARG A 214 -15.34 29.05 25.01
N LYS A 215 -16.24 29.24 25.97
CA LYS A 215 -16.67 28.23 26.95
C LYS A 215 -17.37 27.06 26.22
N GLY A 216 -16.92 25.81 26.45
CA GLY A 216 -17.61 24.60 26.01
C GLY A 216 -17.00 23.78 24.87
N ARG A 217 -15.97 24.27 24.16
CA ARG A 217 -15.23 23.45 23.19
C ARG A 217 -13.85 23.12 23.75
N PRO A 218 -13.46 21.83 23.88
CA PRO A 218 -12.12 21.46 24.30
C PRO A 218 -11.10 22.20 23.43
N PRO A 219 -10.18 22.97 24.04
CA PRO A 219 -9.18 23.72 23.29
C PRO A 219 -8.38 22.77 22.40
N LYS A 220 -7.95 23.22 21.22
CA LYS A 220 -7.14 22.41 20.29
C LYS A 220 -5.94 21.75 21.00
N ARG A 221 -5.36 22.45 21.99
CA ARG A 221 -4.28 21.95 22.86
C ARG A 221 -4.66 20.68 23.64
N GLU A 222 -5.87 20.58 24.17
CA GLU A 222 -6.33 19.37 24.87
C GLU A 222 -6.52 18.20 23.90
N LYS A 223 -7.01 18.45 22.67
CA LYS A 223 -7.09 17.41 21.65
C LYS A 223 -5.71 16.91 21.23
N GLY A 224 -4.75 17.81 21.03
CA GLY A 224 -3.36 17.46 20.73
C GLY A 224 -2.70 16.67 21.87
N LYS A 225 -2.88 17.10 23.12
CA LYS A 225 -2.38 16.37 24.30
C LYS A 225 -2.99 14.97 24.41
N LYS A 226 -4.30 14.84 24.18
CA LYS A 226 -4.99 13.54 24.21
C LYS A 226 -4.52 12.61 23.08
N ALA A 227 -4.26 13.16 21.89
CA ALA A 227 -3.73 12.39 20.77
C ALA A 227 -2.29 11.92 21.03
N ARG A 228 -1.42 12.77 21.61
CA ARG A 228 -0.06 12.38 22.01
C ARG A 228 -0.08 11.30 23.08
N LEU A 229 -0.87 11.46 24.14
CA LEU A 229 -1.03 10.44 25.18
C LEU A 229 -1.56 9.11 24.62
N ALA A 230 -2.43 9.15 23.61
CA ALA A 230 -2.91 7.94 22.94
C ALA A 230 -1.82 7.26 22.09
N LEU A 231 -0.95 8.04 21.44
CA LEU A 231 0.20 7.52 20.70
C LEU A 231 1.25 6.91 21.65
N GLU A 232 1.57 7.60 22.74
CA GLU A 232 2.47 7.10 23.78
C GLU A 232 1.94 5.80 24.40
N GLY A 233 0.64 5.73 24.70
CA GLY A 233 0.02 4.50 25.20
C GLY A 233 -0.01 3.35 24.18
N LEU A 234 -0.12 3.66 22.89
CA LEU A 234 -0.01 2.65 21.83
C LEU A 234 1.43 2.14 21.71
N ASP A 235 2.40 3.03 21.76
CA ASP A 235 3.83 2.68 21.69
C ASP A 235 4.25 1.86 22.91
N GLU A 236 3.76 2.22 24.10
CA GLU A 236 3.92 1.41 25.32
C GLU A 236 3.27 0.02 25.16
N HIS A 237 2.08 -0.06 24.55
CA HIS A 237 1.40 -1.33 24.31
C HIS A 237 2.13 -2.21 23.30
N LEU A 238 2.72 -1.62 22.25
CA LEU A 238 3.54 -2.32 21.25
C LEU A 238 4.90 -2.75 21.83
N SER A 239 5.45 -1.95 22.74
CA SER A 239 6.71 -2.21 23.44
C SER A 239 6.54 -3.23 24.57
N ARG A 240 5.32 -3.43 25.07
CA ARG A 240 5.02 -4.46 26.05
C ARG A 240 5.21 -5.81 25.35
N PRO A 241 6.21 -6.63 25.75
CA PRO A 241 6.35 -7.97 25.20
C PRO A 241 5.01 -8.68 25.38
N ALA A 242 4.58 -9.46 24.39
CA ALA A 242 3.29 -10.19 24.37
C ALA A 242 3.22 -11.32 25.42
N ILE A 243 3.76 -11.08 26.61
CA ILE A 243 3.97 -11.97 27.73
C ILE A 243 3.17 -11.37 28.89
N SER A 244 1.86 -11.64 28.91
CA SER A 244 0.96 -11.62 30.09
C SER A 244 -0.52 -11.66 29.70
N ALA A 245 -0.88 -12.02 28.47
CA ALA A 245 -2.22 -12.53 28.22
C ALA A 245 -2.23 -14.01 28.60
N THR A 246 -2.95 -14.31 29.69
CA THR A 246 -3.22 -15.61 30.30
C THR A 246 -2.14 -16.12 31.27
N ALA A 247 -2.42 -15.96 32.56
CA ALA A 247 -1.82 -16.74 33.65
C ALA A 247 -2.38 -18.19 33.66
N ASP A 248 -2.89 -18.66 32.52
CA ASP A 248 -3.41 -20.00 32.35
C ASP A 248 -2.34 -20.82 31.60
N PRO A 249 -1.61 -21.71 32.29
CA PRO A 249 -0.58 -22.53 31.67
C PRO A 249 -1.13 -23.39 30.51
N ALA A 250 -2.45 -23.66 30.46
CA ALA A 250 -3.08 -24.35 29.35
C ALA A 250 -3.12 -23.49 28.06
N ALA A 251 -3.37 -22.18 28.19
CA ALA A 251 -3.40 -21.28 27.04
C ALA A 251 -1.98 -21.01 26.48
N ALA A 252 -0.96 -20.95 27.34
CA ALA A 252 0.43 -20.88 26.91
C ALA A 252 0.85 -22.12 26.09
N TYR A 253 0.48 -23.31 26.55
CA TYR A 253 0.74 -24.57 25.85
C TYR A 253 0.10 -24.60 24.46
N LEU A 254 -1.18 -24.23 24.35
CA LEU A 254 -1.90 -24.17 23.07
C LEU A 254 -1.28 -23.15 22.10
N THR A 255 -0.77 -22.04 22.62
CA THR A 255 -0.15 -20.98 21.79
C THR A 255 1.20 -21.44 21.23
N ASP A 256 2.00 -22.15 22.03
CA ASP A 256 3.29 -22.69 21.60
C ASP A 256 3.13 -23.89 20.65
N GLU A 257 2.16 -24.76 20.89
CA GLU A 257 1.79 -25.85 19.99
C GLU A 257 1.31 -25.31 18.63
N TYR A 258 0.45 -24.28 18.65
CA TYR A 258 0.00 -23.61 17.42
C TYR A 258 1.15 -22.93 16.67
N ARG A 259 2.08 -22.29 17.38
CA ARG A 259 3.27 -21.67 16.76
C ARG A 259 4.17 -22.73 16.13
N ALA A 260 4.42 -23.83 16.82
CA ALA A 260 5.21 -24.94 16.28
C ALA A 260 4.57 -25.51 15.01
N LEU A 261 3.26 -25.79 15.07
CA LEU A 261 2.50 -26.30 13.91
C LEU A 261 2.54 -25.31 12.73
N LYS A 262 2.34 -24.02 13.00
CA LYS A 262 2.42 -22.97 11.97
C LYS A 262 3.79 -22.89 11.34
N THR A 263 4.86 -22.96 12.13
CA THR A 263 6.24 -22.96 11.60
C THR A 263 6.51 -24.19 10.75
N THR A 264 6.06 -25.38 11.16
CA THR A 264 6.18 -26.61 10.36
C THR A 264 5.44 -26.50 9.03
N VAL A 265 4.21 -25.96 9.03
CA VAL A 265 3.43 -25.76 7.79
C VAL A 265 4.10 -24.75 6.87
N LEU A 266 4.58 -23.62 7.40
CA LEU A 266 5.27 -22.61 6.58
C LEU A 266 6.58 -23.15 6.00
N GLN A 267 7.36 -23.91 6.76
CA GLN A 267 8.58 -24.55 6.26
C GLN A 267 8.27 -25.61 5.19
N ALA A 268 7.18 -26.36 5.33
CA ALA A 268 6.75 -27.32 4.33
C ALA A 268 6.33 -26.63 3.01
N VAL A 269 5.65 -25.48 3.12
CA VAL A 269 5.25 -24.63 1.98
C VAL A 269 6.47 -24.00 1.30
N GLU A 270 7.44 -23.49 2.06
CA GLU A 270 8.67 -22.92 1.51
C GLU A 270 9.59 -23.97 0.87
N ALA A 271 9.59 -25.20 1.36
CA ALA A 271 10.46 -26.27 0.86
C ALA A 271 9.96 -26.95 -0.43
N ASN A 272 8.70 -26.75 -0.82
CA ASN A 272 8.11 -27.35 -2.02
C ASN A 272 7.40 -26.27 -2.85
N GLU A 273 8.09 -25.71 -3.84
CA GLU A 273 7.48 -24.79 -4.82
C GLU A 273 6.36 -25.46 -5.66
N ASP A 274 6.33 -26.80 -5.71
CA ASP A 274 5.33 -27.62 -6.42
C ASP A 274 4.43 -28.45 -5.47
N LEU A 275 4.03 -27.90 -4.33
CA LEU A 275 3.13 -28.61 -3.40
C LEU A 275 1.76 -28.87 -4.06
N PRO A 276 1.29 -30.14 -4.12
CA PRO A 276 -0.05 -30.43 -4.60
C PRO A 276 -1.10 -29.68 -3.78
N ASN A 277 -2.00 -28.96 -4.46
CA ASN A 277 -3.11 -28.21 -3.84
C ASN A 277 -3.86 -29.02 -2.77
N ASP A 278 -3.90 -30.35 -2.91
CA ASP A 278 -4.53 -31.29 -1.98
C ASP A 278 -4.05 -31.16 -0.52
N ILE A 279 -2.77 -30.81 -0.30
CA ILE A 279 -2.23 -30.66 1.07
C ILE A 279 -2.77 -29.38 1.73
N ILE A 280 -2.85 -28.28 0.98
CA ILE A 280 -3.44 -27.03 1.46
C ILE A 280 -4.94 -27.22 1.74
N HIS A 281 -5.64 -27.95 0.86
CA HIS A 281 -7.05 -28.30 1.07
C HIS A 281 -7.28 -29.16 2.31
N SER A 282 -6.41 -30.15 2.56
CA SER A 282 -6.48 -31.00 3.76
C SER A 282 -6.27 -30.18 5.03
N ALA A 283 -5.26 -29.31 5.06
CA ALA A 283 -4.98 -28.45 6.21
C ALA A 283 -6.14 -27.47 6.49
N ASN A 284 -6.70 -26.85 5.45
CA ASN A 284 -7.85 -25.96 5.60
C ASN A 284 -9.11 -26.69 6.13
N ARG A 285 -9.31 -27.95 5.71
CA ARG A 285 -10.42 -28.78 6.20
C ARG A 285 -10.28 -29.13 7.67
N GLU A 286 -9.07 -29.49 8.11
CA GLU A 286 -8.79 -29.81 9.52
C GLU A 286 -8.98 -28.59 10.43
N VAL A 287 -8.56 -27.40 9.98
CA VAL A 287 -8.80 -26.14 10.71
C VAL A 287 -10.29 -25.85 10.83
N LEU A 288 -11.07 -26.05 9.76
CA LEU A 288 -12.52 -25.89 9.79
C LEU A 288 -13.18 -26.85 10.78
N GLU A 289 -12.76 -28.11 10.81
CA GLU A 289 -13.30 -29.12 11.72
C GLU A 289 -13.04 -28.75 13.18
N ARG A 290 -11.81 -28.34 13.51
CA ARG A 290 -11.47 -27.85 14.86
C ARG A 290 -12.25 -26.58 15.24
N MET A 291 -12.49 -25.68 14.29
CA MET A 291 -13.33 -24.50 14.56
C MET A 291 -14.78 -24.87 14.88
N ARG A 292 -15.35 -25.86 14.18
CA ARG A 292 -16.71 -26.36 14.47
C ARG A 292 -16.77 -27.06 15.83
N GLU A 293 -15.76 -27.85 16.19
CA GLU A 293 -15.67 -28.46 17.52
C GLU A 293 -15.63 -27.42 18.64
N LEU A 294 -14.82 -26.36 18.47
CA LEU A 294 -14.75 -25.25 19.42
C LEU A 294 -16.08 -24.48 19.51
N GLN A 295 -16.77 -24.24 18.39
CA GLN A 295 -18.10 -23.64 18.41
C GLN A 295 -19.12 -24.51 19.16
N GLY A 296 -19.12 -25.83 18.93
CA GLY A 296 -20.00 -26.76 19.66
C GLY A 296 -19.72 -26.81 21.16
N LEU A 297 -18.47 -26.62 21.58
CA LEU A 297 -18.12 -26.48 23.01
C LEU A 297 -18.60 -25.14 23.59
N MET A 298 -18.53 -24.05 22.81
CA MET A 298 -18.97 -22.72 23.26
C MET A 298 -20.49 -22.55 23.31
N GLU A 299 -21.27 -23.26 22.48
CA GLU A 299 -22.74 -23.23 22.53
C GLU A 299 -23.33 -23.75 23.85
N THR A 300 -22.54 -24.48 24.66
CA THR A 300 -22.94 -24.89 26.02
C THR A 300 -22.86 -23.76 27.04
N SER A 301 -22.24 -22.64 26.68
CA SER A 301 -22.22 -21.38 27.44
C SER A 301 -23.14 -20.35 26.77
N GLU A 302 -23.85 -19.55 27.57
CA GLU A 302 -25.00 -18.73 27.15
C GLU A 302 -24.88 -18.00 25.79
N PRO A 303 -25.98 -17.88 25.03
CA PRO A 303 -25.96 -17.39 23.65
C PRO A 303 -25.53 -15.92 23.56
N SER A 304 -24.32 -15.68 23.03
CA SER A 304 -23.85 -14.35 22.63
C SER A 304 -23.97 -14.19 21.10
N THR A 305 -24.73 -13.19 20.66
CA THR A 305 -25.24 -13.06 19.28
C THR A 305 -24.25 -12.44 18.28
N SER A 306 -22.94 -12.57 18.47
CA SER A 306 -21.95 -11.81 17.67
C SER A 306 -20.80 -12.61 17.05
N GLU A 307 -20.60 -13.88 17.40
CA GLU A 307 -19.36 -14.61 17.04
C GLU A 307 -19.45 -15.50 15.79
N ASP A 308 -20.65 -15.66 15.22
CA ASP A 308 -20.91 -16.63 14.14
C ASP A 308 -20.32 -16.23 12.77
N ALA A 309 -19.81 -15.01 12.64
CA ALA A 309 -19.30 -14.46 11.38
C ALA A 309 -17.91 -15.01 10.98
N GLY A 310 -17.20 -15.70 11.87
CA GLY A 310 -15.84 -16.21 11.63
C GLY A 310 -15.83 -17.53 10.86
N ALA A 311 -16.53 -18.55 11.37
CA ALA A 311 -16.59 -19.88 10.77
C ALA A 311 -17.24 -19.84 9.37
N HIS A 312 -18.34 -19.10 9.23
CA HIS A 312 -19.02 -18.94 7.94
C HIS A 312 -18.15 -18.30 6.86
N ARG A 313 -17.21 -17.40 7.23
CA ARG A 313 -16.26 -16.81 6.27
C ARG A 313 -15.20 -17.82 5.82
N LEU A 314 -14.75 -18.70 6.73
CA LEU A 314 -13.77 -19.72 6.40
C LEU A 314 -14.39 -20.82 5.52
N GLU A 315 -15.65 -21.20 5.78
CA GLU A 315 -16.40 -22.15 4.94
C GLU A 315 -16.54 -21.66 3.49
N GLN A 316 -16.91 -20.39 3.29
CA GLN A 316 -17.01 -19.80 1.95
C GLN A 316 -15.68 -19.82 1.19
N VAL A 317 -14.55 -19.63 1.88
CA VAL A 317 -13.21 -19.67 1.25
C VAL A 317 -12.86 -21.10 0.84
N VAL A 318 -13.12 -22.09 1.69
CA VAL A 318 -12.81 -23.50 1.40
C VAL A 318 -13.69 -24.06 0.28
N GLU A 319 -14.98 -23.74 0.27
CA GLU A 319 -15.90 -24.11 -0.81
C GLU A 319 -15.51 -23.43 -2.14
N GLY A 320 -15.11 -22.16 -2.09
CA GLY A 320 -14.64 -21.41 -3.26
C GLY A 320 -13.38 -22.01 -3.90
N MET A 321 -12.47 -22.57 -3.10
CA MET A 321 -11.26 -23.25 -3.60
C MET A 321 -11.56 -24.63 -4.20
N ALA A 322 -12.56 -25.36 -3.69
CA ALA A 322 -12.92 -26.69 -4.19
C ALA A 322 -13.68 -26.66 -5.54
N GLY A 323 -14.30 -25.53 -5.88
CA GLY A 323 -15.13 -25.36 -7.07
C GLY A 323 -14.40 -25.31 -8.42
N GLY A 324 -13.10 -25.61 -8.49
CA GLY A 324 -12.34 -25.69 -9.75
C GLY A 324 -12.24 -24.37 -10.53
N SER A 325 -12.71 -23.25 -9.96
CA SER A 325 -12.39 -21.93 -10.48
C SER A 325 -10.91 -21.74 -10.25
N ALA A 326 -10.12 -21.67 -11.33
CA ALA A 326 -8.69 -21.43 -11.30
C ALA A 326 -8.40 -20.02 -10.75
N GLY A 327 -8.64 -19.82 -9.46
CA GLY A 327 -8.10 -18.74 -8.68
C GLY A 327 -6.61 -18.98 -8.59
N ARG A 328 -5.86 -18.42 -9.54
CA ARG A 328 -4.41 -18.28 -9.41
C ARG A 328 -4.12 -17.68 -8.03
N GLY A 329 -3.32 -18.40 -7.25
CA GLY A 329 -2.97 -17.97 -5.91
C GLY A 329 -2.39 -16.57 -5.91
N ILE A 330 -2.66 -15.83 -4.84
CA ILE A 330 -2.22 -14.44 -4.60
C ILE A 330 -0.67 -14.29 -4.67
N PHE A 331 0.07 -15.41 -4.70
CA PHE A 331 1.53 -15.44 -4.64
C PHE A 331 2.25 -15.71 -5.98
N GLU A 332 1.56 -15.95 -7.09
CA GLU A 332 2.23 -16.25 -8.38
C GLU A 332 2.66 -15.02 -9.22
N PHE A 333 2.47 -13.79 -8.71
CA PHE A 333 2.88 -12.56 -9.39
C PHE A 333 3.91 -11.75 -8.60
N VAL A 334 5.12 -12.29 -8.41
CA VAL A 334 6.23 -11.53 -7.81
C VAL A 334 7.56 -11.76 -8.51
#